data_AF-A0A533YS48-F1
#
_entry.id   AF-A0A533YS48-F1
#
_cell.length_a   1.000
_cell.length_b   1.000
_cell.length_c   1.000
_cell.angle_alpha   90.00
_cell.angle_beta   90.00
_cell.angle_gamma   90.00
#
_symmetry.space_group_name_H-M   'P 1'
#
loop_
_entity.id
_entity.type
_entity.pdbx_description
1 polymer ?
#
loop_
_entity_poly.entity_id
_entity_poly.type
_entity_poly.pdbx_seq_one_letter_code
_entity_poly.pdbx_strand_id
1 'polypeptide(L)'
;MESPFALVIFEIIALAALSVLCVYLITVIVRIRSILTLFEQDVRELTSKAIPVFENLEIITDKVKAITENIDEQVDIVKHSILSIKEVADNIVDFERRAQERFEEPVMETIGTIAAILKGVRTFVARMRA
;
A
#
# COMPACT_ATOMS: atom_id res chain seq x y z
N MET A 1 32.04 -74.31 51.09
CA MET A 1 30.82 -74.13 51.90
C MET A 1 30.57 -72.64 51.96
N GLU A 2 30.14 -72.06 50.84
CA GLU A 2 29.83 -70.63 50.76
C GLU A 2 28.55 -70.41 51.56
N SER A 3 28.64 -69.49 52.53
CA SER A 3 27.66 -69.41 53.60
C SER A 3 26.30 -68.92 53.03
N PRO A 4 25.19 -69.62 53.33
CA PRO A 4 23.85 -69.23 52.87
C PRO A 4 23.46 -67.81 53.30
N PHE A 5 24.12 -67.27 54.33
CA PHE A 5 23.97 -65.90 54.80
C PHE A 5 24.41 -64.83 53.77
N ALA A 6 25.44 -65.10 52.96
CA ALA A 6 25.93 -64.12 51.99
C ALA A 6 24.92 -63.88 50.84
N LEU A 7 24.25 -64.95 50.39
CA LEU A 7 23.21 -64.87 49.36
C LEU A 7 21.99 -64.08 49.85
N VAL A 8 21.57 -64.29 51.10
CA VAL A 8 20.43 -63.55 51.70
C VAL A 8 20.73 -62.06 51.81
N ILE A 9 21.94 -61.68 52.20
CA ILE A 9 22.34 -60.25 52.29
C ILE A 9 22.31 -59.60 50.90
N PHE A 10 22.83 -60.29 49.88
CA PHE A 10 22.81 -59.79 48.51
C PHE A 10 21.38 -59.60 47.99
N GLU A 11 20.48 -60.54 48.28
CA GLU A 11 19.07 -60.47 47.90
C GLU A 11 18.34 -59.29 48.57
N ILE A 12 18.59 -59.05 49.86
CA ILE A 12 18.03 -57.90 50.58
C ILE A 12 18.50 -56.58 49.97
N ILE A 13 19.78 -56.46 49.64
CA ILE A 13 20.35 -55.26 49.01
C ILE A 13 19.75 -55.06 47.61
N ALA A 14 19.62 -56.14 46.82
CA ALA A 14 19.01 -56.08 45.49
C ALA A 14 17.55 -55.62 45.55
N LEU A 15 16.76 -56.15 46.49
CA LEU A 15 15.37 -55.73 46.72
C LEU A 15 15.27 -54.28 47.18
N ALA A 16 16.17 -53.83 48.05
CA ALA A 16 16.22 -52.44 48.50
C ALA A 16 16.54 -51.49 47.34
N ALA A 17 17.54 -51.83 46.51
CA ALA A 17 17.89 -51.05 45.32
C ALA A 17 16.75 -50.99 44.30
N LEU A 18 16.04 -52.12 44.08
CA LEU A 18 14.87 -52.18 43.22
C LEU A 18 13.75 -51.27 43.73
N SER A 19 13.48 -51.29 45.04
CA SER A 19 12.47 -50.44 45.67
C SER A 19 12.76 -48.95 45.45
N VAL A 20 14.01 -48.53 45.69
CA VAL A 20 14.43 -47.14 45.45
C VAL A 20 14.28 -46.75 43.97
N LEU A 21 14.65 -47.64 43.05
CA LEU A 21 14.51 -47.42 41.62
C LEU A 21 13.04 -47.24 41.22
N CYS A 22 12.14 -48.07 41.75
CA CYS A 22 10.70 -47.96 41.48
C CYS A 22 10.12 -46.62 41.95
N VAL A 23 10.47 -46.17 43.16
CA VAL A 23 10.03 -44.87 43.68
C VAL A 23 10.57 -43.71 42.83
N TYR A 24 11.83 -43.80 42.41
CA TYR A 24 12.44 -42.81 41.52
C TYR A 24 11.71 -42.73 40.17
N LEU A 25 11.43 -43.88 39.54
CA LEU A 25 10.71 -43.92 38.27
C LEU A 25 9.30 -43.34 38.37
N ILE A 26 8.56 -43.64 39.44
CA ILE A 26 7.23 -43.04 39.68
C ILE A 26 7.34 -41.51 39.75
N THR A 27 8.33 -41.00 40.48
CA THR A 27 8.57 -39.56 40.61
C THR A 27 8.83 -38.90 39.26
N VAL A 28 9.67 -39.53 38.42
CA VAL A 28 9.98 -39.03 37.07
C VAL A 28 8.73 -39.02 36.18
N ILE A 29 7.91 -40.08 36.20
CA ILE A 29 6.67 -40.15 35.41
C ILE A 29 5.69 -39.04 35.81
N VAL A 30 5.52 -38.79 37.10
CA VAL A 30 4.67 -37.69 37.59
C VAL A 30 5.19 -36.34 37.11
N ARG A 31 6.51 -36.13 37.16
CA ARG A 31 7.13 -34.89 36.66
C ARG A 31 6.94 -34.71 35.16
N ILE A 32 7.09 -35.78 34.37
CA ILE A 32 6.85 -35.75 32.92
C ILE A 32 5.40 -35.39 32.62
N ARG A 33 4.42 -35.98 33.33
CA ARG A 33 3.01 -35.63 33.15
C ARG A 33 2.76 -34.14 33.41
N SER A 34 3.34 -33.60 34.48
CA SER A 34 3.22 -32.17 34.80
C SER A 34 3.81 -31.28 33.70
N ILE A 35 4.95 -31.67 33.12
CA ILE A 35 5.57 -30.92 32.02
C ILE A 35 4.69 -31.00 30.76
N LEU A 36 4.16 -32.17 30.43
CA LEU A 36 3.28 -32.34 29.28
C LEU A 36 2.00 -31.52 29.41
N THR A 37 1.40 -31.44 30.60
CA THR A 37 0.21 -30.61 30.82
C THR A 37 0.49 -29.12 30.67
N LEU A 38 1.65 -28.64 31.14
CA LEU A 38 2.07 -27.25 30.94
C LEU A 38 2.32 -26.97 29.46
N PHE A 39 3.00 -27.89 28.77
CA PHE A 39 3.29 -27.76 27.34
C PHE A 39 2.01 -27.75 26.49
N GLU A 40 1.02 -28.58 26.81
CA GLU A 40 -0.27 -28.56 26.13
C GLU A 40 -0.99 -27.22 26.33
N GLN A 41 -0.92 -26.65 27.54
CA GLN A 41 -1.49 -25.34 27.84
C GLN A 41 -0.78 -24.23 27.06
N ASP A 42 0.55 -24.22 27.04
CA ASP A 42 1.36 -23.23 26.30
C ASP A 42 1.09 -23.30 24.78
N VAL A 43 0.98 -24.52 24.23
CA VAL A 43 0.67 -24.72 22.80
C VAL A 43 -0.75 -24.26 22.48
N ARG A 44 -1.73 -24.52 23.35
CA ARG A 44 -3.09 -24.01 23.18
C ARG A 44 -3.11 -22.49 23.22
N GLU A 45 -2.38 -21.87 24.14
CA GLU A 45 -2.31 -20.42 24.24
C GLU A 45 -1.63 -19.79 23.01
N LEU A 46 -0.51 -20.37 22.56
CA LEU A 46 0.16 -19.99 21.30
C LEU A 46 -0.78 -20.09 20.11
N THR A 47 -1.49 -21.22 19.97
CA THR A 47 -2.44 -21.44 18.87
C THR A 47 -3.57 -20.41 18.92
N SER A 48 -4.12 -20.15 20.12
CA SER A 48 -5.20 -19.18 20.31
C SER A 48 -4.80 -17.74 19.98
N LYS A 49 -3.51 -17.39 20.14
CA LYS A 49 -2.98 -16.06 19.82
C LYS A 49 -2.47 -15.96 18.38
N ALA A 50 -1.94 -17.04 17.82
CA ALA A 50 -1.35 -17.04 16.48
C ALA A 50 -2.39 -17.06 15.37
N ILE A 51 -3.45 -17.88 15.48
CA ILE A 51 -4.55 -17.94 14.50
C ILE A 51 -5.14 -16.56 14.19
N PRO A 52 -5.58 -15.76 15.18
CA PRO A 52 -6.16 -14.45 14.88
C PRO A 52 -5.15 -13.48 14.29
N VAL A 53 -3.84 -13.62 14.57
CA VAL A 53 -2.82 -12.77 13.93
C VAL A 53 -2.73 -13.07 12.44
N PHE A 54 -2.76 -14.34 12.05
CA PHE A 54 -2.76 -14.73 10.64
C PHE A 54 -4.04 -14.28 9.91
N GLU A 55 -5.21 -14.45 10.54
CA GLU A 55 -6.49 -13.94 9.98
C GLU A 55 -6.46 -12.41 9.81
N ASN A 56 -5.93 -11.68 10.79
CA ASN A 56 -5.80 -10.22 10.68
C ASN A 56 -4.83 -9.80 9.58
N LEU A 57 -3.75 -10.55 9.35
CA LEU A 57 -2.80 -10.28 8.26
C LEU A 57 -3.43 -10.48 6.88
N GLU A 58 -4.27 -11.50 6.71
CA GLU A 58 -5.04 -11.73 5.48
C GLU A 58 -5.98 -10.55 5.21
N ILE A 59 -6.75 -10.13 6.22
CA ILE A 59 -7.67 -8.97 6.12
C ILE A 59 -6.90 -7.68 5.80
N ILE A 60 -5.74 -7.45 6.42
CA ILE A 60 -4.91 -6.27 6.16
C ILE A 60 -4.39 -6.31 4.72
N THR A 61 -3.92 -7.46 4.25
CA THR A 61 -3.41 -7.63 2.89
C THR A 61 -4.49 -7.36 1.85
N ASP A 62 -5.70 -7.87 2.07
CA ASP A 62 -6.85 -7.62 1.20
C ASP A 62 -7.26 -6.14 1.19
N LYS A 63 -7.26 -5.48 2.35
CA LYS A 63 -7.52 -4.04 2.43
C LYS A 63 -6.46 -3.23 1.72
N VAL A 64 -5.18 -3.57 1.86
CA VAL A 64 -4.09 -2.87 1.17
C VAL A 64 -4.21 -3.04 -0.34
N LYS A 65 -4.54 -4.25 -0.81
CA LYS A 65 -4.78 -4.51 -2.23
C LYS A 65 -5.94 -3.67 -2.75
N ALA A 66 -7.07 -3.67 -2.05
CA ALA A 66 -8.23 -2.85 -2.42
C ALA A 66 -7.89 -1.34 -2.44
N ILE A 67 -7.16 -0.83 -1.45
CA ILE A 67 -6.73 0.59 -1.43
C ILE A 67 -5.83 0.88 -2.63
N THR A 68 -4.91 -0.01 -2.96
CA THR A 68 -3.99 0.16 -4.10
C THR A 68 -4.76 0.19 -5.43
N GLU A 69 -5.71 -0.73 -5.63
CA GLU A 69 -6.57 -0.76 -6.82
C GLU A 69 -7.41 0.52 -6.96
N ASN A 70 -7.98 1.03 -5.84
CA ASN A 70 -8.73 2.29 -5.85
C ASN A 70 -7.83 3.52 -6.10
N ILE A 71 -6.55 3.47 -5.74
CA ILE A 71 -5.61 4.56 -6.01
C ILE A 71 -5.28 4.60 -7.50
N ASP A 72 -5.02 3.45 -8.13
CA ASP A 72 -4.74 3.38 -9.57
C ASP A 72 -5.92 3.96 -10.38
N GLU A 73 -7.16 3.60 -10.01
CA GLU A 73 -8.36 4.14 -10.65
C GLU A 73 -8.50 5.67 -10.46
N GLN A 74 -8.26 6.17 -9.25
CA GLN A 74 -8.32 7.62 -8.98
C GLN A 74 -7.23 8.39 -9.73
N VAL A 75 -6.03 7.84 -9.86
CA VAL A 75 -4.93 8.46 -10.61
C VAL A 75 -5.27 8.54 -12.10
N ASP A 76 -5.87 7.49 -12.68
CA ASP A 76 -6.30 7.51 -14.07
C ASP A 76 -7.40 8.54 -14.32
N ILE A 77 -8.40 8.67 -13.45
CA ILE A 77 -9.44 9.70 -13.56
C ILE A 77 -8.83 11.12 -13.52
N VAL A 78 -7.90 11.37 -12.60
CA VAL A 78 -7.23 12.67 -12.50
C VAL A 78 -6.39 12.95 -13.75
N LYS A 79 -5.66 11.96 -14.24
CA LYS A 79 -4.87 12.07 -15.47
C LYS A 79 -5.76 12.41 -16.67
N HIS A 80 -6.89 11.72 -16.82
CA HIS A 80 -7.87 12.03 -17.86
C HIS A 80 -8.44 13.44 -17.73
N SER A 81 -8.76 13.87 -16.51
CA SER A 81 -9.26 15.23 -16.25
C SER A 81 -8.25 16.31 -16.64
N ILE A 82 -6.96 16.12 -16.29
CA ILE A 82 -5.88 17.03 -16.67
C ILE A 82 -5.70 17.06 -18.20
N LEU A 83 -5.78 15.91 -18.87
CA LEU A 83 -5.71 15.83 -20.32
C LEU A 83 -6.86 16.59 -20.99
N SER A 84 -8.09 16.47 -20.49
CA SER A 84 -9.24 17.23 -21.01
C SER A 84 -9.08 18.74 -20.81
N ILE A 85 -8.56 19.17 -19.65
CA ILE A 85 -8.28 20.60 -19.41
C ILE A 85 -7.22 21.11 -20.39
N LYS A 86 -6.16 20.33 -20.61
CA LYS A 86 -5.12 20.66 -21.59
C LYS A 86 -5.72 20.79 -22.99
N GLU A 87 -6.58 19.85 -23.40
CA GLU A 87 -7.22 19.89 -24.71
C GLU A 87 -8.12 21.13 -24.88
N VAL A 88 -8.85 21.52 -23.85
CA VAL A 88 -9.64 22.77 -23.87
C VAL A 88 -8.71 23.99 -23.97
N ALA A 89 -7.61 24.03 -23.22
CA ALA A 89 -6.65 25.11 -23.29
C ALA A 89 -6.00 25.23 -24.68
N ASP A 90 -5.59 24.10 -25.27
CA ASP A 90 -5.02 24.04 -26.62
C ASP A 90 -6.04 24.54 -27.66
N ASN A 91 -7.31 24.14 -27.55
CA ASN A 91 -8.39 24.63 -28.42
C ASN A 91 -8.66 26.14 -28.26
N ILE A 92 -8.56 26.68 -27.04
CA ILE A 92 -8.73 28.12 -26.78
C ILE A 92 -7.59 28.91 -27.44
N VAL A 93 -6.35 28.45 -27.30
CA VAL A 93 -5.18 29.09 -27.92
C VAL A 93 -5.29 29.05 -29.45
N ASP A 94 -5.69 27.91 -30.00
CA ASP A 94 -5.92 27.78 -31.45
C ASP A 94 -7.05 28.69 -31.94
N PHE A 95 -8.12 28.85 -31.14
CA PHE A 95 -9.21 29.77 -31.46
C PHE A 95 -8.75 31.22 -31.45
N GLU A 96 -7.99 31.63 -30.43
CA GLU A 96 -7.41 32.97 -30.33
C GLU A 96 -6.52 33.26 -31.54
N ARG A 97 -5.65 32.32 -31.92
CA ARG A 97 -4.74 32.48 -33.06
C ARG A 97 -5.50 32.65 -34.38
N ARG A 98 -6.53 31.81 -34.61
CA ARG A 98 -7.38 31.93 -35.81
C ARG A 98 -8.21 33.21 -35.82
N ALA A 99 -8.69 33.65 -34.65
CA ALA A 99 -9.41 34.92 -34.53
C ALA A 99 -8.47 36.08 -34.87
N GLN A 100 -7.27 36.12 -34.29
CA GLN A 100 -6.28 37.16 -34.57
C GLN A 100 -5.93 37.21 -36.07
N GLU A 101 -5.60 36.08 -36.70
CA GLU A 101 -5.31 36.00 -38.13
C GLU A 101 -6.49 36.54 -38.98
N ARG A 102 -7.74 36.25 -38.59
CA ARG A 102 -8.93 36.65 -39.34
C ARG A 102 -9.39 38.09 -39.10
N PHE A 103 -9.04 38.69 -37.96
CA PHE A 103 -9.35 40.10 -37.66
C PHE A 103 -8.23 41.04 -38.13
N GLU A 104 -6.99 40.60 -38.20
CA GLU A 104 -5.84 41.44 -38.58
C GLU A 104 -5.93 41.94 -40.04
N GLU A 105 -6.29 41.07 -40.99
CA GLU A 105 -6.51 41.44 -42.40
C GLU A 105 -7.58 42.54 -42.60
N PRO A 106 -8.84 42.35 -42.17
CA PRO A 106 -9.90 43.33 -42.41
C PRO A 106 -9.70 44.63 -41.62
N VAL A 107 -9.09 44.58 -40.43
CA VAL A 107 -8.80 45.79 -39.64
C VAL A 107 -7.70 46.61 -40.30
N MET A 108 -6.64 45.98 -40.80
CA MET A 108 -5.57 46.69 -41.51
C MET A 108 -6.05 47.33 -42.83
N GLU A 109 -6.90 46.65 -43.60
CA GLU A 109 -7.51 47.24 -44.79
C GLU A 109 -8.42 48.43 -44.44
N THR A 110 -9.24 48.31 -43.39
CA THR A 110 -10.16 49.38 -42.99
C THR A 110 -9.42 50.61 -42.48
N ILE A 111 -8.39 50.42 -41.65
CA ILE A 111 -7.52 51.50 -41.16
C ILE A 111 -6.78 52.15 -42.32
N GLY A 112 -6.25 51.36 -43.25
CA GLY A 112 -5.57 51.86 -44.45
C GLY A 112 -6.47 52.74 -45.31
N THR A 113 -7.72 52.32 -45.51
CA THR A 113 -8.70 53.06 -46.32
C THR A 113 -9.14 54.36 -45.64
N ILE A 114 -9.41 54.33 -44.33
CA ILE A 114 -9.77 55.54 -43.56
C ILE A 114 -8.59 56.52 -43.52
N ALA A 115 -7.38 56.03 -43.30
CA ALA A 115 -6.17 56.84 -43.31
C ALA A 115 -5.92 57.47 -44.69
N ALA A 116 -6.18 56.74 -45.78
CA ALA A 116 -6.08 57.25 -47.14
C ALA A 116 -7.12 58.35 -47.42
N ILE A 117 -8.37 58.18 -46.97
CA ILE A 117 -9.42 59.20 -47.09
C ILE A 117 -9.03 60.48 -46.33
N LEU A 118 -8.56 60.35 -45.08
CA LEU A 118 -8.11 61.50 -44.28
C LEU A 118 -6.92 62.22 -44.93
N LYS A 119 -5.96 61.48 -45.50
CA LYS A 119 -4.84 62.06 -46.26
C LYS A 119 -5.34 62.78 -47.51
N GLY A 120 -6.30 62.21 -48.23
CA GLY A 120 -6.92 62.80 -49.41
C GLY A 120 -7.60 64.13 -49.08
N VAL A 121 -8.45 64.17 -48.05
CA VAL A 121 -9.13 65.38 -47.57
C VAL A 121 -8.11 66.44 -47.13
N ARG A 122 -7.09 66.06 -46.36
CA ARG A 122 -6.06 66.99 -45.89
C ARG A 122 -5.25 67.59 -47.05
N THR A 123 -4.94 66.78 -48.05
CA THR A 123 -4.22 67.22 -49.25
C THR A 123 -5.09 68.13 -50.11
N PHE A 124 -6.38 67.83 -50.23
CA PHE A 124 -7.34 68.66 -50.97
C PHE A 124 -7.53 70.04 -50.31
N VAL A 125 -7.69 70.07 -48.98
CA VAL A 125 -7.81 71.31 -48.21
C VAL A 125 -6.51 72.14 -48.26
N ALA A 126 -5.35 71.48 -48.20
CA ALA A 126 -4.06 72.16 -48.34
C ALA A 126 -3.87 72.77 -49.73
N ARG A 127 -4.33 72.09 -50.78
CA ARG A 127 -4.23 72.58 -52.17
C ARG A 127 -5.22 73.70 -52.50
N MET A 128 -6.37 73.75 -51.82
CA MET A 128 -7.39 74.79 -52.01
C MET A 128 -7.12 76.06 -51.18
N ARG A 129 -6.21 75.99 -50.20
CA ARG A 129 -5.72 77.14 -49.41
C ARG A 129 -4.39 77.71 -49.90
N ALA A 130 -3.77 77.12 -50.92
CA ALA A 130 -2.60 77.64 -51.63
C ALA A 130 -3.05 78.37 -52.90
#